data_AF-A0A1V8NT95-F1
#
_entry.id   AF-A0A1V8NT95-F1
#
_cell.length_a   1.000
_cell.length_b   1.000
_cell.length_c   1.000
_cell.angle_alpha   90.00
_cell.angle_beta   90.00
_cell.angle_gamma   90.00
#
_symmetry.space_group_name_H-M   'P 1'
#
loop_
_entity.id
_entity.type
_entity.pdbx_description
1 polymer ?
#
loop_
_entity_poly.entity_id
_entity_poly.type
_entity_poly.pdbx_seq_one_letter_code
_entity_poly.pdbx_strand_id
1 'polypeptide(L)'
;MIQTGKLPALSPYEQFVLESLYRQAAAETGRLPDAQARQRIREGYIASLGKDIPQTRPYRRHKKAGDTEKSFHWQPCGPMRKIRPR
;
A
#
# COMPACT_ATOMS: atom_id res chain seq x y z
N MET A 1 22.01 -7.24 -26.88
CA MET A 1 21.16 -6.03 -26.89
C MET A 1 20.51 -5.89 -25.53
N ILE A 2 21.05 -5.03 -24.67
CA ILE A 2 20.49 -4.77 -23.33
C ILE A 2 19.28 -3.88 -23.59
N GLN A 3 18.08 -4.44 -23.45
CA GLN A 3 16.85 -3.68 -23.55
C GLN A 3 16.88 -2.61 -22.47
N THR A 4 17.19 -1.37 -22.84
CA THR A 4 16.93 -0.17 -22.04
C THR A 4 15.42 0.08 -22.07
N GLY A 5 14.65 -0.90 -21.58
CA GLY A 5 13.24 -0.73 -21.30
C GLY A 5 13.13 0.41 -20.30
N LYS A 6 12.50 1.51 -20.71
CA LYS A 6 12.14 2.62 -19.83
C LYS A 6 11.59 2.02 -18.54
N LEU A 7 12.34 2.17 -17.44
CA LEU A 7 11.91 1.69 -16.14
C LEU A 7 10.51 2.27 -15.89
N PRO A 8 9.56 1.46 -15.37
CA PRO A 8 8.20 1.91 -15.14
C PRO A 8 8.23 3.21 -14.35
N ALA A 9 7.43 4.18 -14.79
CA ALA A 9 7.33 5.48 -14.13
C ALA A 9 6.81 5.23 -12.72
N LEU A 10 7.67 5.44 -11.72
CA LEU A 10 7.34 5.22 -10.33
C LEU A 10 6.36 6.30 -9.86
N SER A 11 5.29 5.88 -9.18
CA SER A 11 4.38 6.76 -8.46
C SER A 11 5.14 7.60 -7.43
N PRO A 12 4.65 8.81 -7.06
CA PRO A 12 5.25 9.62 -5.99
C PRO A 12 5.44 8.84 -4.68
N TYR A 13 4.51 7.94 -4.36
CA TYR A 13 4.63 7.08 -3.17
C TYR A 13 5.79 6.07 -3.31
N GLU A 14 5.94 5.44 -4.47
CA GLU A 14 7.02 4.47 -4.71
C GLU A 14 8.40 5.13 -4.68
N GLN A 15 8.49 6.38 -5.16
CA GLN A 15 9.71 7.19 -5.06
C GLN A 15 10.05 7.46 -3.59
N PHE A 16 9.05 7.81 -2.76
CA PHE A 16 9.24 8.02 -1.33
C PHE A 16 9.72 6.75 -0.60
N VAL A 17 9.15 5.59 -0.95
CA VAL A 17 9.55 4.30 -0.37
C VAL A 17 11.01 3.98 -0.73
N LEU A 18 11.40 4.15 -1.99
CA LEU A 18 12.79 3.91 -2.42
C LEU A 18 13.79 4.86 -1.74
N GLU A 19 13.44 6.14 -1.61
CA GLU A 19 14.27 7.10 -0.86
C GLU A 19 14.43 6.68 0.61
N SER A 20 13.37 6.17 1.23
CA SER A 20 13.43 5.65 2.60
C SER A 20 14.36 4.43 2.70
N LEU A 21 14.30 3.52 1.73
CA LEU A 21 15.19 2.36 1.66
C LEU A 21 16.66 2.75 1.47
N TYR A 22 16.94 3.78 0.65
CA TYR A 22 18.30 4.29 0.48
C TYR A 22 18.86 4.90 1.77
N ARG A 23 18.03 5.64 2.51
CA ARG A 23 18.41 6.21 3.82
C ARG A 23 18.68 5.12 4.84
N GLN A 24 17.84 4.08 4.86
CA GLN A 24 18.04 2.93 5.74
C GLN A 24 19.36 2.21 5.43
N ALA A 25 19.62 1.91 4.15
CA ALA A 25 20.89 1.29 3.74
C ALA A 25 22.10 2.16 4.10
N ALA A 26 21.96 3.48 4.01
CA ALA A 26 22.99 4.42 4.43
C ALA A 26 23.22 4.42 5.94
N ALA A 27 22.16 4.28 6.75
CA ALA A 27 22.27 4.18 8.20
C ALA A 27 22.94 2.86 8.63
N GLU A 28 22.64 1.75 7.95
CA GLU A 28 23.24 0.43 8.24
C GLU A 28 24.73 0.37 7.86
N THR A 29 25.09 0.96 6.72
CA THR A 29 26.46 0.89 6.18
C THR A 29 27.32 2.10 6.59
N GLY A 30 26.72 3.13 7.20
CA GLY A 30 27.36 4.41 7.50
C GLY A 30 27.74 5.25 6.27
N ARG A 31 27.34 4.84 5.06
CA ARG A 31 27.67 5.49 3.79
C ARG A 31 26.50 5.48 2.82
N LEU A 32 26.32 6.57 2.08
CA LEU A 32 25.32 6.65 1.02
C LEU A 32 25.51 5.51 -0.01
N PRO A 33 24.44 4.78 -0.39
CA PRO A 33 24.54 3.71 -1.37
C PRO A 33 24.97 4.25 -2.73
N ASP A 34 25.94 3.56 -3.32
CA ASP A 34 26.42 3.84 -4.67
C ASP A 34 25.38 3.46 -5.74
N ALA A 35 25.56 3.92 -6.97
CA ALA A 35 24.59 3.73 -8.06
C ALA A 35 24.20 2.25 -8.25
N GLN A 36 25.17 1.34 -8.17
CA GLN A 36 24.93 -0.10 -8.28
C GLN A 36 24.10 -0.65 -7.10
N ALA A 37 24.36 -0.18 -5.88
CA ALA A 37 23.61 -0.58 -4.69
C ALA A 37 22.16 -0.06 -4.75
N ARG A 38 21.97 1.18 -5.21
CA ARG A 38 20.63 1.75 -5.44
C ARG A 38 19.84 0.96 -6.46
N GLN A 39 20.49 0.53 -7.54
CA GLN A 39 19.87 -0.29 -8.55
C GLN A 39 19.42 -1.65 -7.99
N ARG A 40 20.27 -2.33 -7.21
CA ARG A 40 19.90 -3.59 -6.53
C ARG A 40 18.71 -3.41 -5.58
N ILE A 41 18.70 -2.34 -4.80
CA ILE A 41 17.59 -2.02 -3.88
C ILE A 41 16.29 -1.78 -4.68
N ARG A 42 16.36 -1.03 -5.78
CA ARG A 42 15.22 -0.78 -6.67
C ARG A 42 14.68 -2.06 -7.29
N GLU A 43 15.55 -2.92 -7.80
CA GLU A 43 15.17 -4.21 -8.38
C GLU A 43 14.54 -5.13 -7.33
N GLY A 44 15.10 -5.18 -6.12
CA GLY A 44 14.53 -5.90 -4.98
C GLY A 44 13.13 -5.40 -4.62
N TYR A 45 12.94 -4.07 -4.56
CA TYR A 45 11.64 -3.46 -4.30
C TYR A 45 10.61 -3.84 -5.37
N ILE A 46 10.96 -3.71 -6.66
CA ILE A 46 10.07 -4.08 -7.77
C ILE A 46 9.73 -5.57 -7.74
N ALA A 47 10.69 -6.43 -7.41
CA ALA A 47 10.46 -7.87 -7.27
C ALA A 47 9.50 -8.22 -6.14
N SER A 48 9.47 -7.44 -5.05
CA SER A 48 8.54 -7.63 -3.93
C SER A 48 7.11 -7.13 -4.25
N LEU A 49 6.96 -6.07 -5.05
CA LEU A 49 5.63 -5.57 -5.44
C LEU A 49 4.75 -6.64 -6.11
N GLY A 50 5.35 -7.57 -6.86
CA GLY A 50 4.63 -8.66 -7.52
C GLY A 50 4.29 -9.85 -6.61
N LYS A 51 4.91 -9.96 -5.43
CA LYS A 51 4.76 -11.13 -4.54
C LYS A 51 3.78 -10.89 -3.39
N ASP A 52 3.67 -9.65 -2.92
CA ASP A 52 2.96 -9.32 -1.67
C ASP A 52 1.65 -8.56 -1.85
N ILE A 53 1.11 -8.45 -3.08
CA ILE A 53 -0.30 -8.13 -3.23
C ILE A 53 -1.04 -9.46 -3.05
N PRO A 54 -1.56 -9.79 -1.84
CA PRO A 54 -2.53 -10.86 -1.79
C PRO A 54 -3.58 -10.49 -2.82
N GLN A 55 -3.85 -11.41 -3.75
CA GLN A 55 -5.02 -11.30 -4.59
C GLN A 55 -6.20 -11.37 -3.61
N THR A 56 -6.53 -10.24 -2.98
CA THR A 56 -7.65 -10.09 -2.07
C THR A 56 -8.82 -10.41 -2.94
N ARG A 57 -9.28 -11.67 -2.84
CA ARG A 57 -10.50 -12.08 -3.50
C ARG A 57 -11.52 -11.04 -3.05
N PRO A 58 -12.07 -10.24 -3.98
CA PRO A 58 -13.04 -9.24 -3.59
C PRO A 58 -14.11 -9.99 -2.81
N TYR A 59 -14.46 -9.49 -1.63
CA TYR A 59 -15.50 -10.10 -0.81
C TYR A 59 -16.78 -10.11 -1.63
N ARG A 60 -17.10 -11.25 -2.24
CA ARG A 60 -18.35 -11.45 -2.96
C ARG A 60 -19.37 -11.84 -1.92
N ARG A 61 -20.21 -10.88 -1.54
CA ARG A 61 -21.42 -11.18 -0.78
C ARG A 61 -22.26 -12.15 -1.61
N HIS A 62 -22.41 -13.39 -1.13
CA HIS A 62 -23.29 -14.37 -1.77
C HIS A 62 -24.75 -13.91 -1.56
N LYS A 63 -25.31 -13.20 -2.55
CA LYS A 63 -26.74 -12.87 -2.58
C LYS A 63 -27.51 -14.17 -2.85
N LYS A 64 -28.37 -14.60 -1.91
CA LYS A 64 -29.34 -15.67 -2.16
C LYS A 64 -30.51 -15.10 -2.96
N ALA A 65 -31.15 -15.92 -3.80
CA ALA A 65 -32.37 -15.49 -4.50
C ALA A 65 -33.42 -15.07 -3.46
N GLY A 66 -33.81 -13.79 -3.47
CA GLY A 66 -34.70 -13.17 -2.48
C GLY A 66 -34.04 -12.24 -1.46
N ASP A 67 -32.71 -12.04 -1.52
CA ASP A 67 -32.00 -11.08 -0.66
C ASP A 67 -32.29 -9.64 -1.13
N THR A 68 -33.44 -9.11 -0.71
CA THR A 68 -33.78 -7.69 -0.80
C THR A 68 -32.72 -6.92 -0.01
N GLU A 69 -32.15 -5.89 -0.62
CA GLU A 69 -31.02 -5.14 -0.10
C GLU A 69 -31.27 -4.71 1.35
N LYS A 70 -30.73 -5.44 2.32
CA LYS A 70 -30.87 -5.07 3.74
C LYS A 70 -30.12 -3.77 3.94
N SER A 71 -30.85 -2.66 3.88
CA SER A 71 -30.36 -1.34 4.25
C SER A 71 -29.86 -1.43 5.69
N PHE A 72 -28.55 -1.32 5.87
CA PHE A 72 -27.95 -1.31 7.19
C PHE A 72 -28.34 0.00 7.87
N HIS A 73 -29.27 -0.09 8.83
CA HIS A 73 -29.64 1.03 9.68
C HIS A 73 -28.89 0.87 10.99
N TRP A 74 -27.76 1.56 11.10
CA TRP A 74 -27.05 1.63 12.37
C TRP A 74 -27.91 2.34 13.42
N GLN A 75 -28.05 1.74 14.59
CA GLN A 75 -28.69 2.35 15.75
C GLN A 75 -27.65 2.50 16.86
N PRO A 76 -27.48 3.68 17.47
CA PRO A 76 -26.60 3.85 18.61
C PRO A 76 -27.06 2.97 19.77
N CYS A 77 -26.10 2.31 20.44
CA CYS A 77 -26.35 1.55 21.66
C CYS A 77 -26.61 2.53 22.82
N GLY A 78 -27.83 3.05 22.92
CA GLY A 78 -28.29 3.83 24.05
C GLY A 78 -28.67 5.29 23.74
N PRO A 79 -29.29 5.98 24.72
CA PRO A 79 -29.79 7.33 24.53
C PRO A 79 -28.66 8.33 24.33
N MET A 80 -28.68 9.05 23.20
CA MET A 80 -27.77 10.17 22.93
C MET A 80 -27.98 11.29 23.95
N ARG A 81 -27.06 11.42 24.91
CA ARG A 81 -27.06 12.55 25.86
C ARG A 81 -26.71 13.84 25.10
N LYS A 82 -27.56 14.86 25.19
CA LYS A 82 -27.30 16.17 24.59
C LYS A 82 -26.15 16.86 25.34
N ILE A 83 -25.06 17.15 24.63
CA ILE A 83 -23.97 17.99 25.12
C ILE A 83 -24.51 19.42 25.17
N ARG A 84 -24.52 20.05 26.36
CA ARG A 84 -24.86 21.47 26.48
C ARG A 84 -23.60 22.30 26.22
N PRO A 85 -23.62 23.28 25.30
CA PRO A 85 -22.54 24.24 25.19
C PRO A 85 -22.50 25.13 26.44
N ARG A 86 -21.28 25.46 26.89
CA ARG A 86 -21.03 26.43 27.98
C ARG A 86 -21.04 27.84 27.42
#